data_AF-A0A9E3KSH6-F1
#
_entry.id   AF-A0A9E3KSH6-F1
#
_cell.length_a   1.000
_cell.length_b   1.000
_cell.length_c   1.000
_cell.angle_alpha   90.00
_cell.angle_beta   90.00
_cell.angle_gamma   90.00
#
_symmetry.space_group_name_H-M   'P 1'
#
loop_
_entity.id
_entity.type
_entity.pdbx_description
1 polymer ?
#
loop_
_entity_poly.entity_id
_entity_poly.type
_entity_poly.pdbx_seq_one_letter_code
_entity_poly.pdbx_strand_id
1 'polypeptide(L)' 'MTKKSKPEKKPAAKKPRVHKDLEGFEVSINQFGELKSNMDIEKINAFLDKNVDDKKLAERDDYDELKKGKKKKKKE' A
#
# COMPACT_ATOMS: atom_id res chain seq x y z
N MET A 1 -25.09 -5.88 46.36
CA MET A 1 -25.51 -5.54 44.98
C MET A 1 -24.33 -5.72 44.05
N THR A 2 -24.30 -6.81 43.27
CA THR A 2 -23.22 -7.13 42.32
C THR A 2 -23.40 -6.30 41.04
N LYS A 3 -22.58 -5.27 40.85
CA LYS A 3 -22.54 -4.51 39.58
C LYS A 3 -21.95 -5.42 38.51
N LYS A 4 -22.81 -5.96 37.64
CA LYS A 4 -22.41 -6.63 36.38
C LYS A 4 -21.73 -5.59 35.48
N SER A 5 -20.42 -5.72 35.32
CA SER A 5 -19.62 -4.98 34.36
C SER A 5 -20.09 -5.30 32.94
N LYS A 6 -20.58 -4.29 32.21
CA LYS A 6 -20.91 -4.40 30.78
C LYS A 6 -19.66 -4.85 30.01
N PRO A 7 -19.77 -5.77 29.03
CA PRO A 7 -18.63 -6.11 28.18
C PRO A 7 -18.32 -4.87 27.33
N GLU A 8 -17.13 -4.31 27.52
CA GLU A 8 -16.61 -3.24 26.67
C GLU A 8 -16.51 -3.77 25.25
N LYS A 9 -17.36 -3.25 24.35
CA LYS A 9 -17.25 -3.48 22.91
C LYS A 9 -15.89 -2.94 22.48
N LYS A 10 -14.94 -3.84 22.23
CA LYS A 10 -13.65 -3.51 21.61
C LYS A 10 -13.94 -2.64 20.38
N PRO A 11 -13.31 -1.47 20.24
CA PRO A 11 -13.51 -0.64 19.06
C PRO A 11 -13.22 -1.50 17.83
N ALA A 12 -14.21 -1.66 16.95
CA ALA A 12 -13.99 -2.33 15.68
C ALA A 12 -12.83 -1.61 15.00
N ALA A 13 -11.72 -2.31 14.80
CA ALA A 13 -10.53 -1.77 14.17
C ALA A 13 -10.95 -1.17 12.83
N LYS A 14 -10.99 0.18 12.76
CA LYS A 14 -11.38 0.86 11.54
C LYS A 14 -10.35 0.48 10.49
N LYS A 15 -10.80 -0.21 9.44
CA LYS A 15 -9.93 -0.55 8.31
C LYS A 15 -9.33 0.75 7.76
N PRO A 16 -8.02 0.77 7.46
CA PRO A 16 -7.38 1.93 6.87
C PRO A 16 -8.05 2.27 5.53
N ARG A 17 -8.11 3.58 5.20
CA ARG A 17 -8.58 4.01 3.88
C ARG A 17 -7.51 3.67 2.85
N VAL A 18 -7.79 2.70 2.01
CA VAL A 18 -6.90 2.23 0.94
C VAL A 18 -7.46 2.61 -0.43
N HIS A 19 -6.60 2.59 -1.46
CA HIS A 19 -7.04 2.75 -2.85
C HIS A 19 -7.96 1.58 -3.25
N LYS A 20 -8.86 1.77 -4.22
CA LYS A 20 -9.77 0.71 -4.69
C LYS A 20 -9.02 -0.55 -5.13
N ASP A 21 -7.94 -0.37 -5.88
CA ASP A 21 -7.06 -1.47 -6.33
C ASP A 21 -6.31 -2.19 -5.18
N LEU A 22 -6.32 -1.62 -3.98
CA LEU A 22 -5.72 -2.17 -2.77
C LEU A 22 -6.79 -2.52 -1.72
N GLU A 23 -8.05 -2.66 -2.12
CA GLU A 23 -9.13 -3.02 -1.20
C GLU A 23 -8.85 -4.39 -0.57
N GLY A 24 -8.91 -4.43 0.77
CA GLY A 24 -8.55 -5.63 1.53
C GLY A 24 -7.06 -5.79 1.80
N PHE A 25 -6.20 -4.84 1.39
CA PHE A 25 -4.80 -4.82 1.77
C PHE A 25 -4.65 -4.61 3.29
N GLU A 26 -3.94 -5.55 3.94
CA GLU A 26 -3.60 -5.49 5.34
C GLU A 26 -2.09 -5.61 5.51
N VAL A 27 -1.54 -4.74 6.37
CA VAL A 27 -0.12 -4.74 6.71
C VAL A 27 0.06 -4.63 8.20
N SER A 28 0.94 -5.45 8.75
CA SER A 28 1.26 -5.52 10.17
C SER A 28 2.76 -5.67 10.37
N ILE A 29 3.25 -5.17 11.50
CA ILE A 29 4.66 -5.31 11.90
C ILE A 29 4.69 -6.33 13.03
N ASN A 30 5.53 -7.36 12.90
CA ASN A 30 5.68 -8.34 13.97
C ASN A 30 6.67 -7.86 15.05
N GLN A 31 6.82 -8.62 16.12
CA GLN A 31 7.69 -8.26 17.25
C GLN A 31 9.19 -8.16 16.87
N PHE A 32 9.57 -8.76 15.74
CA PHE A 32 10.93 -8.72 15.21
C PHE A 32 11.14 -7.58 14.20
N GLY A 33 10.13 -6.74 13.96
CA GLY A 33 10.19 -5.64 13.00
C GLY A 33 9.99 -6.06 11.54
N GLU A 34 9.60 -7.30 11.28
CA GLU A 34 9.30 -7.78 9.93
C GLU A 34 7.90 -7.33 9.50
N LEU A 35 7.78 -6.94 8.23
CA LEU A 35 6.52 -6.56 7.62
C LEU A 35 5.75 -7.80 7.17
N LYS A 36 4.55 -8.03 7.71
CA LYS A 36 3.61 -9.04 7.23
C LYS A 36 2.47 -8.36 6.49
N SER A 37 2.29 -8.75 5.24
CA SER A 37 1.15 -8.31 4.44
C SER A 37 0.42 -9.52 3.83
N ASN A 38 -0.86 -9.34 3.52
CA ASN A 38 -1.70 -10.40 2.94
C ASN A 38 -1.67 -10.44 1.40
N MET A 39 -0.93 -9.54 0.77
CA MET A 39 -0.88 -9.39 -0.69
C MET A 39 0.54 -9.58 -1.20
N ASP A 40 0.65 -10.07 -2.45
CA ASP A 40 1.93 -10.33 -3.08
C ASP A 40 2.75 -9.05 -3.28
N ILE A 41 4.05 -9.13 -2.98
CA ILE A 41 5.00 -8.02 -3.14
C ILE A 41 5.04 -7.54 -4.59
N GLU A 42 4.92 -8.45 -5.57
CA GLU A 42 4.90 -8.09 -6.98
C GLU A 42 3.72 -7.19 -7.36
N LYS A 43 2.53 -7.45 -6.80
CA LYS A 43 1.34 -6.63 -7.03
C LYS A 43 1.50 -5.24 -6.41
N ILE A 44 2.10 -5.17 -5.22
CA ILE A 44 2.40 -3.90 -4.56
C ILE A 44 3.37 -3.09 -5.41
N ASN A 45 4.45 -3.70 -5.87
CA ASN A 45 5.45 -3.03 -6.71
C ASN A 45 4.82 -2.53 -8.01
N ALA A 46 4.03 -3.35 -8.70
CA ALA A 46 3.32 -2.94 -9.91
C ALA A 46 2.34 -1.78 -9.66
N PHE A 47 1.67 -1.76 -8.51
CA PHE A 47 0.81 -0.66 -8.10
C PHE A 47 1.61 0.63 -7.86
N LEU A 48 2.75 0.53 -7.16
CA LEU A 48 3.62 1.68 -6.89
C LEU A 48 4.21 2.23 -8.19
N ASP A 49 4.74 1.39 -9.08
CA ASP A 49 5.28 1.81 -10.39
C ASP A 49 4.26 2.53 -11.29
N LYS A 50 2.96 2.26 -11.07
CA LYS A 50 1.87 2.88 -11.83
C LYS A 50 1.45 4.23 -11.25
N ASN A 51 1.43 4.36 -9.93
CA ASN A 51 0.79 5.48 -9.24
C ASN A 51 1.80 6.44 -8.59
N VAL A 52 3.03 6.00 -8.36
CA VAL A 52 4.09 6.74 -7.67
C VAL A 52 5.28 6.91 -8.60
N ASP A 53 5.81 8.12 -8.65
CA ASP A 53 7.02 8.40 -9.40
C ASP A 53 8.27 7.96 -8.62
N ASP A 54 9.20 7.30 -9.31
CA ASP A 54 10.48 6.88 -8.71
C ASP A 54 11.36 8.10 -8.43
N LYS A 55 11.38 8.50 -7.16
CA LYS A 55 12.17 9.64 -6.66
C LYS A 55 13.67 9.45 -6.86
N LYS A 56 14.17 8.21 -6.94
CA LYS A 56 15.60 7.94 -7.16
C LYS A 56 16.05 8.35 -8.56
N LEU A 57 15.12 8.39 -9.50
CA LEU A 57 15.37 8.77 -10.88
C LEU A 57 14.97 10.23 -11.15
N ALA A 58 14.43 10.94 -10.17
CA ALA A 58 13.93 12.31 -10.36
C ALA A 58 15.05 13.30 -10.75
N GLU A 59 16.29 13.04 -10.33
CA GLU A 59 17.44 13.89 -10.64
C GLU A 59 18.15 13.53 -11.96
N ARG A 60 17.67 12.50 -12.67
CA ARG A 60 18.24 12.12 -13.98
C ARG A 60 17.66 12.98 -15.09
N ASP A 61 18.55 13.58 -15.88
CA ASP A 61 18.17 14.42 -17.04
C ASP A 61 17.31 13.67 -18.07
N ASP A 62 17.50 12.36 -18.22
CA ASP A 62 16.79 11.51 -19.19
C ASP A 62 15.48 10.90 -18.65
N TYR A 63 15.12 11.16 -17.38
CA TYR A 63 14.01 10.47 -16.72
C TYR A 63 12.65 10.76 -17.37
N ASP A 64 12.42 12.00 -17.77
CA ASP A 64 11.17 12.41 -18.43
C ASP A 64 10.99 11.74 -19.80
N GLU A 65 12.07 11.56 -20.55
CA GLU A 65 12.06 10.86 -21.83
C GLU A 65 11.76 9.37 -21.64
N LEU A 66 12.41 8.74 -20.66
CA LEU A 66 12.19 7.34 -20.29
C LEU A 66 10.73 7.10 -19.87
N LYS A 67 10.15 8.03 -19.09
CA LYS A 67 8.76 7.98 -18.64
C LYS A 67 7.78 8.11 -19.81
N LYS A 68 8.05 8.99 -20.78
CA LYS A 68 7.26 9.13 -22.00
C LYS A 68 7.31 7.84 -22.85
N GLY A 69 8.48 7.22 -23.00
CA GLY A 69 8.65 5.95 -23.70
C GLY A 69 7.84 4.80 -23.07
N LYS A 70 7.91 4.66 -21.73
CA LYS A 70 7.12 3.66 -20.98
C LYS A 70 5.61 3.86 -21.12
N LYS A 71 5.13 5.12 -21.14
CA LYS A 71 3.70 5.42 -21.35
C LYS A 71 3.22 5.10 -22.76
N LYS A 72 4.06 5.29 -23.80
CA LYS A 72 3.73 4.91 -25.18
C LYS A 72 3.61 3.40 -25.34
N LYS A 73 4.59 2.62 -24.84
CA LYS A 73 4.55 1.15 -24.88
C LYS A 73 3.39 0.50 -24.12
N LYS A 74 2.79 1.18 -23.13
CA LYS A 74 1.61 0.69 -22.40
C LYS A 74 0.28 0.99 -23.11
N LYS A 75 0.27 1.83 -24.15
CA LYS A 75 -0.94 2.20 -24.90
C LYS A 75 -1.08 1.46 -26.23
N GLU A 76 -0.02 0.80 -26.67
CA GLU A 76 0.03 -0.11 -27.82
C GLU A 76 -0.28 -1.53 -27.35
#